data_AF-A0A3B8R685-F1
#
_entry.id   AF-A0A3B8R685-F1
#
_cell.length_a   1.000
_cell.length_b   1.000
_cell.length_c   1.000
_cell.angle_alpha   90.00
_cell.angle_beta   90.00
_cell.angle_gamma   90.00
#
_symmetry.space_group_name_H-M   'P 1'
#
loop_
_entity.id
_entity.type
_entity.pdbx_description
1 polymer ?
#
loop_
_entity_poly.entity_id
_entity_poly.type
_entity_poly.pdbx_seq_one_letter_code
_entity_poly.pdbx_strand_id
1 'polypeptide(L)'
;MLFRSHWYISPGVPLALPAIAEAQRQGVILTNDINLFSQQAKAPIIGVTGSNGKTTVTTLVGFLASRQLPSVRVGGNIGAPSLDLLDDAASCYVLELSSYQLELSTQLPLKVAALLNLSPDHLDRYETVDDYYAAKSHIFSSAEQGVVHRDVAHNA
;
A
#
# COMPACT_ATOMS: atom_id res chain seq x y z
N MET A 1 -3.73 -32.25 -6.54
CA MET A 1 -4.15 -30.87 -6.22
C MET A 1 -3.22 -30.42 -5.08
N LEU A 2 -2.23 -29.56 -5.37
CA LEU A 2 -1.33 -29.04 -4.33
C LEU A 2 -2.09 -27.93 -3.59
N PHE A 3 -2.44 -28.16 -2.33
CA PHE A 3 -2.94 -27.10 -1.46
C PHE A 3 -1.80 -26.10 -1.24
N ARG A 4 -1.96 -24.87 -1.73
CA ARG A 4 -1.06 -23.77 -1.39
C ARG A 4 -1.61 -23.04 -0.18
N SER A 5 -0.83 -23.00 0.89
CA SER A 5 -1.16 -22.23 2.09
C SER A 5 -0.96 -20.74 1.82
N HIS A 6 -1.84 -19.91 2.37
CA HIS A 6 -1.71 -18.45 2.36
C HIS A 6 -1.40 -17.95 3.76
N TRP A 7 -0.40 -17.10 3.91
CA TRP A 7 -0.07 -16.43 5.18
C TRP A 7 -0.36 -14.94 5.05
N TYR A 8 -1.19 -14.42 5.94
CA TYR A 8 -1.50 -12.99 6.05
C TYR A 8 -0.54 -12.37 7.06
N ILE A 9 0.48 -11.69 6.56
CA ILE A 9 1.55 -11.12 7.37
C ILE A 9 1.16 -9.69 7.75
N SER A 10 1.14 -9.42 9.06
CA SER A 10 0.99 -8.05 9.55
C SER A 10 2.19 -7.21 9.09
N PRO A 11 2.00 -5.96 8.64
CA PRO A 11 3.10 -5.10 8.19
C PRO A 11 4.23 -4.94 9.22
N GLY A 12 3.90 -5.00 10.52
CA GLY A 12 4.90 -4.92 11.59
C GLY A 12 5.84 -6.12 11.69
N VAL A 13 5.55 -7.24 11.03
CA VAL A 13 6.39 -8.45 11.06
C VAL A 13 7.45 -8.40 9.95
N PRO A 14 8.76 -8.49 10.27
CA PRO A 14 9.82 -8.50 9.26
C PRO A 14 9.76 -9.70 8.34
N LEU A 15 9.71 -9.47 7.02
CA LEU A 15 9.73 -10.53 6.02
C LEU A 15 11.08 -11.29 5.99
N ALA A 16 12.15 -10.65 6.45
CA ALA A 16 13.49 -11.25 6.58
C ALA A 16 13.58 -12.33 7.67
N LEU A 17 12.53 -12.56 8.47
CA LEU A 17 12.53 -13.62 9.48
C LEU A 17 12.78 -14.99 8.83
N PRO A 18 13.70 -15.83 9.37
CA PRO A 18 14.03 -17.12 8.77
C PRO A 18 12.83 -18.04 8.53
N ALA A 19 11.82 -18.00 9.41
CA ALA A 19 10.60 -18.78 9.29
C ALA A 19 9.75 -18.36 8.06
N ILE A 20 9.72 -17.07 7.73
CA ILE A 20 8.99 -16.55 6.56
C ILE A 20 9.70 -16.96 5.28
N ALA A 21 11.03 -16.82 5.24
CA ALA A 21 11.84 -17.27 4.11
C ALA A 21 11.70 -18.79 3.86
N GLU A 22 11.65 -19.60 4.92
CA GLU A 22 11.40 -21.04 4.80
C GLU A 22 9.98 -21.34 4.29
N ALA A 23 8.96 -20.65 4.80
CA ALA A 23 7.60 -20.80 4.31
C ALA A 23 7.48 -20.49 2.82
N GLN A 24 8.12 -19.42 2.35
CA GLN A 24 8.17 -19.08 0.92
C GLN A 24 8.85 -20.18 0.09
N ARG A 25 9.98 -20.75 0.57
CA ARG A 25 10.64 -21.88 -0.10
C ARG A 25 9.74 -23.11 -0.22
N GLN A 26 8.83 -23.30 0.73
CA GLN A 26 7.82 -24.37 0.73
C GLN A 26 6.59 -24.04 -0.14
N GLY A 27 6.57 -22.90 -0.82
CA GLY A 27 5.49 -22.51 -1.72
C GLY A 27 4.29 -21.85 -1.03
N VAL A 28 4.45 -21.40 0.22
CA VAL A 28 3.45 -20.56 0.90
C VAL A 28 3.36 -19.22 0.19
N ILE A 29 2.13 -18.79 -0.10
CA ILE A 29 1.86 -17.47 -0.66
C ILE A 29 1.74 -16.47 0.49
N LEU A 30 2.65 -15.51 0.54
CA LEU A 30 2.55 -14.40 1.48
C LEU A 30 1.64 -13.32 0.93
N THR A 31 0.78 -12.78 1.79
CA THR A 31 -0.11 -11.68 1.48
C THR A 31 -0.36 -10.84 2.74
N ASN A 32 -1.18 -9.80 2.65
CA ASN A 32 -1.55 -8.96 3.78
C ASN A 32 -2.98 -8.42 3.64
N ASP A 33 -3.37 -7.55 4.55
CA ASP A 33 -4.67 -6.89 4.59
C ASP A 33 -4.95 -6.03 3.34
N ILE A 34 -3.94 -5.32 2.83
CA ILE A 34 -4.08 -4.45 1.64
C ILE A 34 -4.36 -5.26 0.38
N ASN A 35 -3.65 -6.38 0.17
CA ASN A 35 -3.96 -7.29 -0.92
C ASN A 35 -5.37 -7.87 -0.79
N LEU A 36 -5.76 -8.33 0.40
CA LEU A 36 -7.10 -8.85 0.65
C LEU A 36 -8.18 -7.78 0.38
N PHE A 37 -7.94 -6.56 0.85
CA PHE A 37 -8.80 -5.41 0.58
C PHE A 37 -8.98 -5.19 -0.93
N SER A 38 -7.88 -5.16 -1.69
CA SER A 38 -7.93 -4.91 -3.13
C SER A 38 -8.73 -5.95 -3.92
N GLN A 39 -8.80 -7.19 -3.42
CA GLN A 39 -9.59 -8.26 -4.03
C GLN A 39 -11.10 -8.09 -3.79
N GLN A 40 -11.48 -7.38 -2.73
CA GLN A 40 -12.87 -7.19 -2.33
C GLN A 40 -13.41 -5.79 -2.68
N ALA A 41 -12.53 -4.81 -2.86
CA ALA A 41 -12.90 -3.45 -3.19
C ALA A 41 -13.62 -3.38 -4.55
N LYS A 42 -14.84 -2.83 -4.55
CA LYS A 42 -15.70 -2.68 -5.74
C LYS A 42 -15.70 -1.26 -6.33
N ALA A 43 -14.86 -0.38 -5.79
CA ALA A 43 -14.76 1.01 -6.21
C ALA A 43 -13.30 1.39 -6.47
N PRO A 44 -13.04 2.46 -7.26
CA PRO A 44 -11.68 2.92 -7.54
C PRO A 44 -10.88 3.20 -6.27
N ILE A 45 -9.60 2.82 -6.29
CA ILE A 45 -8.67 3.00 -5.16
C ILE A 45 -7.64 4.06 -5.53
N ILE A 46 -7.48 5.06 -4.68
CA ILE A 46 -6.38 6.04 -4.70
C ILE A 46 -5.40 5.65 -3.61
N GLY A 47 -4.14 5.42 -3.95
CA GLY A 47 -3.08 5.10 -2.99
C GLY A 47 -2.13 6.27 -2.79
N VAL A 48 -1.75 6.54 -1.54
CA VAL A 48 -0.78 7.59 -1.18
C VAL A 48 0.32 7.00 -0.31
N THR A 49 1.57 7.16 -0.72
CA THR A 49 2.75 6.80 0.08
C THR A 49 3.84 7.88 0.02
N GLY A 50 4.87 7.70 0.83
CA GLY A 50 6.00 8.63 0.99
C GLY A 50 6.64 8.49 2.36
N SER A 51 7.80 9.10 2.58
CA SER A 51 8.36 9.20 3.93
C SER A 51 7.47 10.09 4.79
N ASN A 52 7.15 11.29 4.30
CA ASN A 52 6.41 12.31 5.05
C ASN A 52 5.14 12.80 4.32
N GLY A 53 4.21 13.40 5.07
CA GLY A 53 3.02 14.07 4.53
C GLY A 53 1.88 13.17 4.06
N LYS A 54 2.04 11.84 4.17
CA LYS A 54 1.07 10.83 3.76
C LYS A 54 -0.33 11.09 4.33
N THR A 55 -0.44 11.25 5.65
CA THR A 55 -1.74 11.41 6.34
C THR A 55 -2.45 12.68 5.93
N THR A 56 -1.71 13.79 5.85
CA THR A 56 -2.25 15.08 5.42
C THR A 56 -2.78 15.00 4.00
N VAL A 57 -2.01 14.44 3.06
CA VAL A 57 -2.44 14.33 1.66
C VAL A 57 -3.59 13.33 1.49
N THR A 58 -3.54 12.17 2.14
CA THR A 58 -4.63 11.18 2.12
C THR A 58 -5.93 11.79 2.63
N THR A 59 -5.86 12.52 3.75
CA THR A 59 -7.02 13.22 4.32
C THR A 59 -7.54 14.31 3.39
N LEU A 60 -6.64 15.11 2.79
CA LEU A 60 -7.02 16.19 1.87
C LEU A 60 -7.67 15.64 0.59
N VAL A 61 -7.12 14.58 0.00
CA VAL A 61 -7.70 13.91 -1.17
C VAL A 61 -9.08 13.36 -0.83
N GLY A 62 -9.22 12.67 0.31
CA GLY A 62 -10.51 12.18 0.79
C GLY A 62 -11.54 13.30 0.99
N PHE A 63 -11.13 14.41 1.61
CA PHE A 63 -11.96 15.59 1.80
C PHE A 63 -12.45 16.17 0.47
N LEU A 64 -11.55 16.40 -0.49
CA LEU A 64 -11.89 16.96 -1.80
C LEU A 64 -12.77 16.01 -2.61
N ALA A 65 -12.46 14.70 -2.61
CA ALA A 65 -13.26 13.69 -3.28
C ALA A 65 -14.69 13.64 -2.70
N SER A 66 -14.85 13.75 -1.37
CA SER A 66 -16.16 13.75 -0.71
C SER A 66 -17.08 14.92 -1.11
N ARG A 67 -16.52 15.97 -1.72
CA ARG A 67 -17.32 17.10 -2.27
C ARG A 67 -17.97 16.77 -3.61
N GLN A 68 -17.46 15.77 -4.31
CA GLN A 68 -17.86 15.42 -5.68
C GLN A 68 -18.46 14.02 -5.78
N LEU A 69 -18.04 13.12 -4.90
CA LEU A 69 -18.45 11.73 -4.89
C LEU A 69 -19.15 11.39 -3.56
N PRO A 70 -20.29 10.67 -3.59
CA PRO A 70 -20.94 10.18 -2.38
C PRO A 70 -20.14 9.02 -1.77
N SER A 71 -20.11 8.86 -0.44
CA SER A 71 -19.52 7.66 0.20
C SER A 71 -18.03 7.41 -0.15
N VAL A 72 -17.18 8.42 0.06
CA VAL A 72 -15.72 8.26 -0.01
C VAL A 72 -15.21 7.64 1.31
N ARG A 73 -14.40 6.59 1.21
CA ARG A 73 -13.83 5.88 2.36
C ARG A 73 -12.34 6.17 2.45
N VAL A 74 -11.85 6.57 3.62
CA VAL A 74 -10.47 7.01 3.83
C VAL A 74 -9.84 6.24 4.99
N GLY A 75 -8.65 5.68 4.80
CA GLY A 75 -7.95 4.93 5.85
C GLY A 75 -6.73 4.19 5.32
N GLY A 76 -6.48 2.98 5.81
CA GLY A 76 -5.32 2.17 5.44
C GLY A 76 -4.30 2.10 6.58
N ASN A 77 -3.10 2.64 6.37
CA ASN A 77 -2.02 2.64 7.36
C ASN A 77 -2.35 3.45 8.63
N ILE A 78 -3.16 4.50 8.51
CA ILE A 78 -3.61 5.35 9.61
C ILE A 78 -5.13 5.54 9.52
N GLY A 79 -5.79 5.68 10.66
CA GLY A 79 -7.25 5.77 10.76
C GLY A 79 -7.88 4.38 10.79
N ALA A 80 -8.95 4.18 10.02
CA ALA A 80 -9.58 2.88 9.92
C ALA A 80 -8.70 1.91 9.10
N PRO A 81 -8.47 0.67 9.57
CA PRO A 81 -7.82 -0.37 8.81
C PRO A 81 -8.49 -0.59 7.45
N SER A 82 -7.71 -0.99 6.45
CA SER A 82 -8.19 -1.14 5.06
C SER A 82 -9.47 -1.98 4.94
N LEU A 83 -9.51 -3.14 5.61
CA LEU A 83 -10.65 -4.06 5.56
C LEU A 83 -11.93 -3.49 6.17
N ASP A 84 -11.82 -2.58 7.17
CA ASP A 84 -12.98 -1.92 7.79
C ASP A 84 -13.60 -0.85 6.89
N LEU A 85 -12.90 -0.47 5.81
CA LEU A 85 -13.42 0.47 4.83
C LEU A 85 -14.38 -0.18 3.83
N LEU A 86 -14.31 -1.51 3.66
CA LEU A 86 -15.06 -2.24 2.63
C LEU A 86 -16.56 -1.99 2.77
N ASP A 87 -17.14 -1.41 1.71
CA ASP A 87 -18.55 -1.08 1.64
C ASP A 87 -19.00 -1.10 0.17
N ASP A 88 -20.12 -1.79 -0.09
CA ASP A 88 -20.73 -1.88 -1.41
C ASP A 88 -21.27 -0.52 -1.89
N ALA A 89 -21.54 0.41 -0.98
CA ALA A 89 -21.94 1.77 -1.31
C ALA A 89 -20.76 2.73 -1.52
N ALA A 90 -19.50 2.29 -1.34
CA ALA A 90 -18.34 3.15 -1.55
C ALA A 90 -18.22 3.56 -3.02
N SER A 91 -17.97 4.84 -3.29
CA SER A 91 -17.69 5.32 -4.65
C SER A 91 -16.20 5.48 -4.94
N CYS A 92 -15.38 5.55 -3.88
CA CYS A 92 -13.94 5.74 -3.96
C CYS A 92 -13.30 5.39 -2.62
N TYR A 93 -12.14 4.75 -2.68
CA TYR A 93 -11.27 4.49 -1.55
C TYR A 93 -10.02 5.35 -1.65
N VAL A 94 -9.64 6.00 -0.55
CA VAL A 94 -8.39 6.76 -0.45
C VAL A 94 -7.55 6.15 0.65
N LEU A 95 -6.49 5.45 0.26
CA LEU A 95 -5.64 4.70 1.16
C LEU A 95 -4.30 5.38 1.39
N GLU A 96 -3.97 5.57 2.66
CA GLU A 96 -2.59 5.74 3.07
C GLU A 96 -1.89 4.37 3.08
N LEU A 97 -0.75 4.25 2.43
CA LEU A 97 0.03 3.02 2.35
C LEU A 97 1.45 3.23 2.90
N SER A 98 1.86 2.39 3.85
CA SER A 98 3.26 2.35 4.33
C SER A 98 4.15 1.55 3.37
N SER A 99 5.47 1.69 3.54
CA SER A 99 6.43 0.84 2.82
C SER A 99 6.26 -0.63 3.20
N TYR A 100 5.99 -0.92 4.47
CA TYR A 100 5.80 -2.28 4.99
C TYR A 100 4.61 -2.99 4.34
N GLN A 101 3.50 -2.27 4.11
CA GLN A 101 2.36 -2.81 3.37
C GLN A 101 2.72 -3.07 1.90
N LEU A 102 3.49 -2.18 1.27
CA LEU A 102 3.88 -2.28 -0.12
C LEU A 102 4.98 -3.32 -0.41
N GLU A 103 5.61 -3.91 0.62
CA GLU A 103 6.52 -5.06 0.46
C GLU A 103 5.81 -6.27 -0.18
N LEU A 104 4.55 -6.52 0.21
CA LEU A 104 3.73 -7.61 -0.34
C LEU A 104 2.63 -7.14 -1.30
N SER A 105 2.27 -5.86 -1.27
CA SER A 105 1.13 -5.32 -2.03
C SER A 105 1.56 -4.67 -3.35
N THR A 106 2.13 -5.48 -4.24
CA THR A 106 2.74 -4.99 -5.50
C THR A 106 1.78 -4.98 -6.69
N GLN A 107 0.58 -5.55 -6.56
CA GLN A 107 -0.38 -5.65 -7.66
C GLN A 107 -1.71 -4.94 -7.33
N LEU A 108 -1.62 -3.78 -6.68
CA LEU A 108 -2.79 -3.01 -6.32
C LEU A 108 -3.36 -2.30 -7.57
N PRO A 109 -4.63 -2.54 -7.94
CA PRO A 109 -5.27 -1.90 -9.09
C PRO A 109 -5.66 -0.46 -8.76
N LEU A 110 -4.66 0.40 -8.58
CA LEU A 110 -4.85 1.79 -8.18
C LEU A 110 -5.27 2.63 -9.37
N LYS A 111 -6.36 3.39 -9.22
CA LYS A 111 -6.75 4.40 -10.20
C LYS A 111 -5.74 5.53 -10.27
N VAL A 112 -5.22 5.93 -9.11
CA VAL A 112 -4.15 6.91 -8.95
C VAL A 112 -3.24 6.46 -7.81
N ALA A 113 -1.94 6.47 -8.04
CA ALA A 113 -0.91 6.27 -7.04
C ALA A 113 -0.11 7.56 -6.85
N ALA A 114 0.14 7.96 -5.61
CA ALA A 114 0.96 9.12 -5.27
C ALA A 114 2.16 8.72 -4.42
N LEU A 115 3.38 9.04 -4.87
CA LEU A 115 4.62 8.96 -4.09
C LEU A 115 5.11 10.37 -3.79
N LEU A 116 4.90 10.81 -2.56
CA LEU A 116 5.06 12.22 -2.17
C LEU A 116 6.52 12.67 -2.07
N ASN A 117 7.36 11.83 -1.47
CA ASN A 117 8.78 12.09 -1.21
C ASN A 117 9.46 10.81 -0.74
N LEU A 118 10.78 10.77 -0.93
CA LEU A 118 11.68 9.77 -0.40
C LEU A 118 12.77 10.48 0.40
N SER A 119 12.84 10.16 1.69
CA SER A 119 13.92 10.56 2.59
C SER A 119 14.28 9.37 3.48
N PRO A 120 15.55 9.20 3.89
CA PRO A 120 15.94 8.08 4.74
C PRO A 120 15.08 8.00 6.00
N ASP A 121 14.51 6.84 6.23
CA ASP A 121 13.64 6.51 7.36
C ASP A 121 13.65 4.98 7.54
N HIS A 122 13.23 4.47 8.70
CA HIS A 122 13.05 3.03 8.95
C HIS A 122 14.28 2.14 8.63
N LEU A 123 15.50 2.61 8.91
CA LEU A 123 16.74 1.87 8.70
C LEU A 123 16.90 0.64 9.61
N ASP A 124 16.01 0.47 10.59
CA ASP A 124 15.90 -0.72 11.41
C ASP A 124 15.16 -1.87 10.71
N ARG A 125 14.35 -1.57 9.68
CA ARG A 125 13.60 -2.54 8.89
C ARG A 125 14.34 -3.03 7.64
N TYR A 126 15.07 -2.13 6.98
CA TYR A 126 15.64 -2.35 5.66
C TYR A 126 17.17 -2.47 5.73
N GLU A 127 17.74 -3.37 4.94
CA GLU A 127 19.20 -3.51 4.84
C GLU A 127 19.84 -2.25 4.24
N THR A 128 19.15 -1.64 3.27
CA THR A 128 19.57 -0.40 2.63
C THR A 128 18.42 0.60 2.50
N VAL A 129 18.77 1.88 2.33
CA VAL A 129 17.80 2.94 1.96
C VAL A 129 17.13 2.63 0.62
N ASP A 130 17.85 1.98 -0.29
CA ASP A 130 17.34 1.64 -1.62
C ASP A 130 16.23 0.59 -1.53
N ASP A 131 16.33 -0.37 -0.61
CA ASP A 131 15.25 -1.35 -0.35
C ASP A 131 13.98 -0.67 0.16
N TYR A 132 14.12 0.32 1.04
CA TYR A 132 13.01 1.12 1.53
C TYR A 132 12.33 1.92 0.40
N TYR A 133 13.12 2.52 -0.48
CA TYR A 133 12.64 3.27 -1.63
C TYR A 133 11.98 2.36 -2.67
N ALA A 134 12.57 1.18 -2.91
CA ALA A 134 12.01 0.14 -3.78
C ALA A 134 10.64 -0.33 -3.26
N ALA A 135 10.54 -0.60 -1.96
CA ALA A 135 9.27 -1.00 -1.33
C ALA A 135 8.16 0.03 -1.56
N LYS A 136 8.45 1.34 -1.46
CA LYS A 136 7.44 2.37 -1.76
C LYS A 136 7.10 2.47 -3.24
N SER A 137 8.07 2.24 -4.11
CA SER A 137 7.90 2.35 -5.56
C SER A 137 6.95 1.29 -6.12
N HIS A 138 6.76 0.17 -5.41
CA HIS A 138 5.73 -0.83 -5.73
C HIS A 138 4.31 -0.27 -5.83
N ILE A 139 4.02 0.90 -5.24
CA ILE A 139 2.72 1.56 -5.40
C ILE A 139 2.36 1.83 -6.86
N PHE A 140 3.35 1.96 -7.75
CA PHE A 140 3.12 2.23 -9.17
C PHE A 140 2.96 0.97 -10.03
N SER A 141 3.30 -0.21 -9.51
CA SER A 141 3.41 -1.45 -10.30
C SER A 141 2.13 -1.87 -11.03
N SER A 142 0.96 -1.42 -10.57
CA SER A 142 -0.33 -1.67 -11.24
C SER A 142 -1.27 -0.46 -11.20
N ALA A 143 -0.68 0.74 -11.06
CA ALA A 143 -1.44 1.98 -11.06
C ALA A 143 -1.76 2.45 -12.49
N GLU A 144 -2.98 2.91 -12.73
CA GLU A 144 -3.35 3.52 -14.01
C GLU A 144 -2.68 4.88 -14.23
N GLN A 145 -2.53 5.66 -13.15
CA GLN A 145 -1.89 6.97 -13.16
C GLN A 145 -0.97 7.14 -11.95
N GLY A 146 0.21 7.72 -12.19
CA GLY A 146 1.20 8.03 -11.15
C GLY A 146 1.36 9.53 -10.94
N VAL A 147 1.37 9.95 -9.68
CA VAL A 147 1.77 11.30 -9.24
C VAL A 147 3.05 11.14 -8.43
N VAL A 148 4.14 11.69 -8.94
CA VAL A 148 5.46 11.58 -8.31
C VAL A 148 6.08 12.96 -8.18
N HIS A 149 6.72 13.22 -7.05
CA HIS A 149 7.51 14.43 -6.90
C HIS A 149 8.67 14.41 -7.91
N ARG A 150 8.90 15.52 -8.61
CA ARG A 150 9.91 15.61 -9.67
C ARG A 150 11.28 15.10 -9.24
N ASP A 151 11.70 15.43 -8.02
CA ASP A 151 13.03 15.05 -7.51
C ASP A 151 13.13 13.54 -7.20
N VAL A 152 11.99 12.87 -7.02
CA VAL A 152 11.94 11.40 -6.92
C VAL A 152 12.02 10.77 -8.32
N ALA A 153 11.33 11.36 -9.30
CA ALA A 153 11.32 10.86 -10.68
C ALA A 153 12.69 10.92 -11.38
N HIS A 154 13.60 11.78 -10.94
CA HIS A 154 14.96 11.89 -11.49
C HIS A 154 15.98 10.93 -10.85
N ASN A 155 15.61 10.25 -9.76
CA ASN A 155 16.49 9.36 -9.00
C ASN A 155 15.98 7.91 -8.95
N ALA A 156 14.94 7.57 -9.72
CA ALA A 156 14.33 6.26 -9.82
C ALA A 156 14.60 5.59 -11.17
#